data_AF-A0A2H1BRU3-F1
#
_entry.id   AF-A0A2H1BRU3-F1
#
_cell.length_a   1.000
_cell.length_b   1.000
_cell.length_c   1.000
_cell.angle_alpha   90.00
_cell.angle_beta   90.00
_cell.angle_gamma   90.00
#
_symmetry.space_group_name_H-M   'P 1'
#
loop_
_entity.id
_entity.type
_entity.pdbx_description
1 polymer ?
#
loop_
_entity_poly.entity_id
_entity_poly.type
_entity_poly.pdbx_seq_one_letter_code
_entity_poly.pdbx_strand_id
1 'polypeptide(L)'
;FNERHANLLYLYSSSTIRAAPIIADRDARCSRNLITFADSATLRAAMPRTATPLPEPSAVAPVPPVPRPRRRMRICPITGLPARYLDPITLTPYANLAAFRVLRRLYAIHLETNAAPIDLLREYRSGNIPVDAT
;
A
#
# COMPACT_ATOMS: atom_id res chain seq x y z
N PHE A 1 -6.99 30.26 5.05
CA PHE A 1 -7.29 28.80 5.12
C PHE A 1 -6.40 28.17 4.07
N ASN A 2 -5.19 27.78 4.50
CA ASN A 2 -3.98 27.95 3.69
C ASN A 2 -3.67 26.78 2.75
N GLU A 3 -3.11 27.16 1.60
CA GLU A 3 -2.71 26.41 0.40
C GLU A 3 -1.72 25.24 0.61
N ARG A 4 -1.46 24.82 1.86
CA ARG A 4 -0.54 23.72 2.18
C ARG A 4 -1.15 22.32 1.99
N HIS A 5 -2.45 22.21 1.75
CA HIS A 5 -3.11 20.95 1.43
C HIS A 5 -2.88 20.46 -0.01
N ALA A 6 -2.38 21.32 -0.91
CA ALA A 6 -2.22 20.97 -2.32
C ALA A 6 -1.08 19.97 -2.60
N ASN A 7 -0.05 19.92 -1.74
CA ASN A 7 1.13 19.06 -1.98
C ASN A 7 1.00 17.62 -1.46
N LEU A 8 -0.01 17.31 -0.64
CA LEU A 8 -0.23 15.94 -0.14
C LEU A 8 -1.16 15.10 -1.02
N LEU A 9 -1.85 15.71 -2.00
CA LEU A 9 -2.75 15.01 -2.92
C LEU A 9 -2.06 14.50 -4.20
N TYR A 10 -0.83 14.94 -4.50
CA TYR A 10 -0.17 14.65 -5.78
C TYR A 10 0.50 13.26 -5.89
N LEU A 11 0.38 12.39 -4.88
CA LEU A 11 0.93 11.03 -4.92
C LEU A 11 -0.11 9.93 -4.69
N TYR A 12 -1.41 10.25 -4.78
CA TYR A 12 -2.45 9.22 -4.84
C TYR A 12 -2.66 8.81 -6.30
N SER A 13 -1.80 7.91 -6.79
CA SER A 13 -2.11 7.14 -7.99
C SER A 13 -3.23 6.16 -7.63
N SER A 14 -4.47 6.63 -7.76
CA SER A 14 -5.66 5.80 -7.70
C SER A 14 -5.67 4.91 -8.93
N SER A 15 -5.03 3.74 -8.84
CA SER A 15 -5.26 2.68 -9.79
C SER A 15 -6.65 2.14 -9.51
N THR A 16 -7.66 2.69 -10.20
CA THR A 16 -9.05 2.21 -10.10
C THR A 16 -9.13 0.84 -10.76
N ILE A 17 -8.76 -0.21 -10.03
CA ILE A 17 -9.05 -1.59 -10.42
C ILE A 17 -10.56 -1.73 -10.25
N ARG A 18 -11.32 -1.63 -11.36
CA ARG A 18 -12.72 -2.05 -11.37
C ARG A 18 -12.77 -3.58 -11.37
N ALA A 19 -12.53 -4.18 -10.22
CA ALA A 19 -12.96 -5.53 -9.96
C ALA A 19 -14.48 -5.48 -9.82
N ALA A 20 -15.22 -6.14 -10.72
CA ALA A 20 -16.62 -6.42 -10.47
C ALA A 20 -16.74 -7.20 -9.14
N PRO A 21 -17.78 -6.97 -8.32
CA PRO A 21 -17.92 -7.68 -7.06
C PRO A 21 -18.02 -9.18 -7.36
N ILE A 22 -16.99 -9.94 -6.98
CA ILE A 22 -16.89 -11.38 -7.23
C ILE A 22 -17.97 -12.15 -6.45
N ILE A 23 -18.55 -11.53 -5.43
CA ILE A 23 -19.66 -12.04 -4.63
C ILE A 23 -20.53 -10.83 -4.27
N ALA A 24 -21.67 -10.68 -4.94
CA ALA A 24 -22.61 -9.58 -4.69
C ALA A 24 -23.43 -9.78 -3.40
N ASP A 25 -23.53 -11.02 -2.91
CA ASP A 25 -24.35 -11.41 -1.78
C ASP A 25 -23.56 -12.29 -0.80
N ARG A 26 -23.47 -11.84 0.46
CA ARG A 26 -22.71 -12.47 1.54
C ARG A 26 -23.35 -13.78 2.01
N ASP A 27 -24.65 -13.97 1.79
CA ASP A 27 -25.38 -15.17 2.18
C ASP A 27 -25.45 -16.22 1.04
N ALA A 28 -24.89 -15.90 -0.12
CA ALA A 28 -24.82 -16.81 -1.24
C ALA A 28 -23.97 -18.05 -0.90
N ARG A 29 -24.56 -19.23 -1.09
CA ARG A 29 -23.86 -20.51 -0.94
C ARG A 29 -23.27 -20.92 -2.28
N CYS A 30 -21.94 -20.96 -2.38
CA CYS A 30 -21.26 -21.50 -3.55
C CYS A 30 -21.01 -23.01 -3.37
N SER A 31 -21.38 -23.82 -4.36
CA SER A 31 -20.94 -25.21 -4.43
C SER A 31 -19.50 -25.29 -4.95
N ARG A 32 -18.70 -26.21 -4.40
CA ARG A 32 -17.32 -26.50 -4.89
C ARG A 32 -17.32 -27.73 -5.79
N ASN A 33 -18.28 -27.81 -6.70
CA ASN A 33 -18.37 -28.94 -7.62
C ASN A 33 -17.56 -28.63 -8.89
N LEU A 34 -16.93 -29.66 -9.45
CA LEU A 34 -16.31 -29.56 -10.77
C LEU A 34 -17.41 -29.71 -11.82
N ILE A 35 -17.57 -28.71 -12.69
CA ILE A 35 -18.48 -28.75 -13.83
C ILE A 35 -17.65 -29.00 -15.07
N THR A 36 -17.97 -30.08 -15.79
CA THR A 36 -17.41 -30.37 -17.12
C THR A 36 -18.41 -29.95 -18.19
N PHE A 37 -17.91 -29.37 -19.28
CA PHE A 37 -18.72 -28.96 -20.43
C PHE A 37 -18.42 -29.88 -21.61
N ALA A 38 -19.43 -30.18 -22.42
CA ALA A 38 -19.27 -31.02 -23.61
C ALA A 38 -18.38 -30.38 -24.67
N ASP A 39 -18.38 -29.04 -24.75
CA ASP A 39 -17.64 -28.26 -25.71
C ASP A 39 -17.27 -26.87 -25.15
N SER A 40 -16.28 -26.22 -25.77
CA SER A 40 -15.78 -24.93 -25.31
C SER A 40 -16.74 -23.75 -25.55
N ALA A 41 -17.69 -23.85 -26.49
CA ALA A 41 -18.63 -22.76 -26.74
C ALA A 41 -19.64 -22.64 -25.59
N THR A 42 -20.15 -23.78 -25.12
CA THR A 42 -21.06 -23.83 -23.96
C THR A 42 -20.38 -23.34 -22.68
N LEU A 43 -19.11 -23.67 -22.45
CA LEU A 43 -18.31 -23.13 -21.34
C LEU A 43 -18.27 -21.59 -21.37
N ARG A 44 -17.97 -20.99 -22.54
CA ARG A 44 -17.86 -19.53 -22.68
C ARG A 44 -19.20 -18.84 -22.47
N ALA A 45 -20.28 -19.44 -22.95
CA ALA A 45 -21.63 -18.89 -22.80
C ALA A 45 -22.12 -18.92 -21.34
N ALA A 46 -21.69 -19.91 -20.55
CA ALA A 46 -22.07 -20.05 -19.14
C ALA A 46 -21.31 -19.11 -18.19
N MET A 47 -20.16 -18.58 -18.59
CA MET A 47 -19.38 -17.65 -17.77
C MET A 47 -19.98 -16.23 -17.82
N PRO A 48 -20.02 -15.50 -16.69
CA PRO A 48 -20.42 -14.09 -16.69
C PRO A 48 -19.57 -13.28 -17.68
N ARG A 49 -20.19 -12.34 -18.40
CA ARG A 49 -19.46 -11.43 -19.29
C ARG A 49 -18.55 -10.53 -18.45
N THR A 50 -17.27 -10.89 -18.33
CA THR A 50 -16.25 -10.07 -17.69
C THR A 50 -15.72 -9.02 -18.66
N ALA A 51 -15.30 -7.86 -18.13
CA ALA A 51 -14.68 -6.80 -18.93
C ALA A 51 -13.41 -7.27 -19.68
N THR A 52 -12.72 -8.29 -19.15
CA THR A 52 -11.68 -9.04 -19.86
C THR A 52 -12.29 -10.28 -20.53
N PRO A 53 -12.21 -10.41 -21.86
CA PRO A 53 -12.58 -11.63 -22.56
C PRO A 53 -11.77 -12.83 -22.06
N LEU A 54 -12.40 -14.01 -22.01
CA LEU A 54 -11.67 -15.26 -21.79
C LEU A 54 -10.66 -15.46 -22.93
N PRO A 55 -9.42 -15.91 -22.62
CA PRO A 55 -8.45 -16.20 -23.67
C PRO A 55 -8.98 -17.30 -24.58
N GLU A 56 -8.82 -17.14 -25.89
CA GLU A 56 -9.08 -18.21 -26.86
C GLU A 56 -8.18 -19.42 -26.56
N PRO A 57 -8.60 -20.66 -26.85
CA PRO A 57 -7.83 -21.87 -26.53
C PRO A 57 -6.46 -21.96 -27.22
N SER A 58 -6.18 -21.13 -28.23
CA SER A 58 -4.84 -20.98 -28.83
C SER A 58 -4.13 -19.67 -28.47
N ALA A 59 -4.72 -18.84 -27.60
CA ALA A 59 -4.14 -17.57 -27.23
C ALA A 59 -2.88 -17.80 -26.39
N VAL A 60 -1.75 -17.30 -26.91
CA VAL A 60 -0.52 -17.13 -26.12
C VAL A 60 -0.89 -16.30 -24.90
N ALA A 61 -0.49 -16.76 -23.71
CA ALA A 61 -0.75 -16.05 -22.46
C ALA A 61 -0.40 -14.56 -22.64
N PRO A 62 -1.29 -13.62 -22.29
CA PRO A 62 -1.01 -12.20 -22.48
C PRO A 62 0.32 -11.88 -21.81
N VAL A 63 1.24 -11.31 -22.59
CA VAL A 63 2.53 -10.80 -22.11
C VAL A 63 2.26 -10.04 -20.81
N PRO A 64 2.97 -10.34 -19.70
CA PRO A 64 2.69 -9.71 -18.43
C PRO A 64 2.62 -8.19 -18.64
N PRO A 65 1.57 -7.51 -18.16
CA PRO A 65 1.39 -6.10 -18.41
C PRO A 65 2.64 -5.36 -17.90
N VAL A 66 3.02 -4.32 -18.65
CA VAL A 66 4.08 -3.33 -18.40
C VAL A 66 4.59 -3.39 -16.95
N PRO A 67 5.92 -3.48 -16.70
CA PRO A 67 6.47 -3.61 -15.36
C PRO A 67 5.78 -2.60 -14.44
N ARG A 68 5.03 -3.12 -13.45
CA ARG A 68 4.31 -2.26 -12.51
C ARG A 68 5.33 -1.24 -12.00
N PRO A 69 5.03 0.07 -12.01
CA PRO A 69 5.99 1.07 -11.58
C PRO A 69 6.51 0.65 -10.23
N ARG A 70 7.84 0.42 -10.15
CA ARG A 70 8.50 -0.05 -8.93
C ARG A 70 8.06 0.91 -7.82
N ARG A 71 7.29 0.40 -6.85
CA ARG A 71 6.88 1.21 -5.69
C ARG A 71 8.17 1.75 -5.10
N ARG A 72 8.37 3.08 -5.13
CA ARG A 72 9.55 3.71 -4.52
C ARG A 72 9.55 3.31 -3.05
N MET A 73 10.49 2.46 -2.65
CA MET A 73 10.60 2.02 -1.26
C MET A 73 10.87 3.24 -0.39
N ARG A 74 10.01 3.46 0.61
CA ARG A 74 10.18 4.53 1.57
C ARG A 74 11.31 4.14 2.52
N ILE A 75 12.20 5.08 2.81
CA ILE A 75 13.33 4.87 3.74
C ILE A 75 12.95 5.39 5.12
N CYS A 76 13.30 4.63 6.16
CA CYS A 76 13.11 5.05 7.55
C CYS A 76 14.08 6.20 7.89
N PRO A 77 13.61 7.33 8.42
CA PRO A 77 14.49 8.46 8.74
C PRO A 77 15.39 8.19 9.95
N ILE A 78 15.02 7.24 10.82
CA ILE A 78 15.78 6.88 12.01
C ILE A 78 16.93 5.91 11.68
N THR A 79 16.66 4.85 10.92
CA THR A 79 17.62 3.76 10.68
C THR A 79 18.28 3.79 9.30
N GLY A 80 17.72 4.55 8.35
CA GLY A 80 18.17 4.51 6.94
C GLY A 80 17.78 3.23 6.19
N LEU A 81 17.14 2.27 6.86
CA LEU A 81 16.69 1.02 6.25
C LEU A 81 15.34 1.19 5.53
N PRO A 82 15.00 0.30 4.58
CA PRO A 82 13.67 0.26 4.00
C PRO A 82 12.57 0.13 5.05
N ALA A 83 11.58 0.99 4.97
CA ALA A 83 10.47 0.99 5.91
C ALA A 83 9.49 -0.15 5.61
N ARG A 84 9.01 -0.78 6.68
CA ARG A 84 7.99 -1.84 6.65
C ARG A 84 6.61 -1.30 7.00
N TYR A 85 6.56 -0.19 7.74
CA TYR A 85 5.33 0.35 8.31
C TYR A 85 5.28 1.88 8.17
N LEU A 86 4.08 2.44 8.37
CA LEU A 86 3.83 3.87 8.51
C LEU A 86 3.29 4.13 9.92
N ASP A 87 3.74 5.22 10.55
CA ASP A 87 3.14 5.69 11.79
C ASP A 87 1.71 6.23 11.54
N PRO A 88 0.65 5.75 12.22
CA PRO A 88 -0.72 6.18 11.93
C PRO A 88 -0.99 7.67 12.18
N ILE A 89 -0.19 8.32 13.03
CA ILE A 89 -0.39 9.75 13.34
C ILE A 89 0.40 10.63 12.36
N THR A 90 1.71 10.42 12.28
CA THR A 90 2.57 11.28 11.45
C THR A 90 2.69 10.83 9.99
N LEU A 91 2.22 9.63 9.67
CA LEU A 91 2.43 8.96 8.37
C LEU A 91 3.92 8.78 8.01
N THR A 92 4.81 8.85 8.99
CA THR A 92 6.25 8.70 8.80
C THR A 92 6.62 7.23 8.62
N PRO A 93 7.44 6.88 7.59
CA PRO A 93 7.89 5.50 7.38
C PRO A 93 8.89 5.04 8.44
N TYR A 94 8.73 3.81 8.97
CA TYR A 94 9.69 3.21 9.90
C TYR A 94 9.96 1.72 9.64
N ALA A 95 11.14 1.25 10.03
CA ALA A 95 11.64 -0.09 9.71
C ALA A 95 11.33 -1.15 10.78
N ASN A 96 11.43 -0.79 12.06
CA ASN A 96 11.30 -1.69 13.21
C ASN A 96 10.74 -0.97 14.45
N LEU A 97 10.50 -1.71 15.53
CA LEU A 97 9.90 -1.20 16.76
C LEU A 97 10.78 -0.17 17.48
N ALA A 98 12.10 -0.35 17.50
CA ALA A 98 13.03 0.64 18.08
C ALA A 98 12.93 1.99 17.36
N ALA A 99 12.88 1.99 16.02
CA ALA A 99 12.68 3.22 15.24
C ALA A 99 11.33 3.88 15.53
N PHE A 100 10.28 3.10 15.78
CA PHE A 100 8.97 3.63 16.16
C PHE A 100 8.99 4.34 17.52
N ARG A 101 9.68 3.76 18.52
CA ARG A 101 9.83 4.39 19.85
C ARG A 101 10.54 5.75 19.76
N VAL A 102 11.64 5.81 19.00
CA VAL A 102 12.34 7.06 18.72
C VAL A 102 11.42 8.07 18.04
N LEU A 103 10.72 7.66 16.98
CA LEU A 103 9.79 8.52 16.25
C LEU A 103 8.73 9.14 17.18
N ARG A 104 8.15 8.33 18.06
CA ARG A 104 7.14 8.79 19.02
C ARG A 104 7.71 9.72 20.09
N ARG A 105 8.95 9.51 20.52
CA ARG A 105 9.64 10.44 21.42
C ARG A 105 9.88 11.79 20.76
N LEU A 106 10.41 11.80 19.54
CA LEU A 106 10.64 13.05 18.79
C LEU A 106 9.31 13.78 18.51
N TYR A 107 8.23 13.04 18.24
CA TYR A 107 6.92 13.64 18.08
C TYR A 107 6.39 14.30 19.36
N ALA A 108 6.62 13.70 20.54
CA ALA A 108 6.26 14.32 21.81
C ALA A 108 7.01 15.64 22.04
N ILE A 109 8.33 15.65 21.80
CA ILE A 109 9.16 16.86 21.88
C ILE A 109 8.67 17.93 20.90
N HIS A 110 8.29 17.53 19.68
CA HIS A 110 7.71 18.44 18.69
C HIS A 110 6.42 19.09 19.21
N LEU A 111 5.53 18.35 19.88
CA LEU A 111 4.31 18.90 20.44
C LEU A 111 4.58 19.86 21.61
N GLU A 112 5.58 19.56 22.44
CA GLU A 112 5.95 20.38 23.61
C GLU A 112 6.64 21.70 23.21
N THR A 113 7.56 21.62 22.25
CA THR A 113 8.46 22.73 21.89
C THR A 113 8.05 23.45 20.61
N ASN A 114 7.15 22.85 19.82
CA ASN A 114 6.81 23.26 18.46
C ASN A 114 8.02 23.36 17.50
N ALA A 115 9.15 22.72 17.85
CA ALA A 115 10.36 22.69 17.04
C ALA A 115 10.13 21.91 15.74
N ALA A 116 10.76 22.31 14.63
CA ALA A 116 10.51 21.64 13.36
C ALA A 116 10.95 20.15 13.41
N PRO A 117 10.14 19.20 12.91
CA PRO A 117 10.48 17.77 12.96
C PRO A 117 11.81 17.41 12.29
N ILE A 118 12.22 18.19 11.28
CA ILE A 118 13.48 17.99 10.57
C ILE A 118 14.69 18.31 11.46
N ASP A 119 14.57 19.28 12.34
CA ASP A 119 15.66 19.70 13.23
C ASP A 119 15.84 18.69 14.36
N LEU A 120 14.73 18.21 14.95
CA LEU A 120 14.74 17.12 15.92
C LEU A 120 15.37 15.83 15.34
N LEU A 121 15.11 15.53 14.07
CA LEU A 121 15.75 14.40 13.39
C LEU A 121 17.26 14.61 13.19
N ARG A 122 17.71 15.84 12.93
CA ARG A 122 19.15 16.15 12.82
C ARG A 122 19.85 16.00 14.17
N GLU A 123 19.25 16.53 15.23
CA GLU A 123 19.78 16.46 16.60
C GLU A 123 19.84 15.02 17.12
N TYR A 124 18.81 14.21 16.81
CA TYR A 124 18.85 12.77 17.11
C TYR A 124 20.02 12.09 16.40
N ARG A 125 20.24 12.39 15.12
CA ARG A 125 21.35 11.81 14.34
C ARG A 125 22.72 12.27 14.80
N SER A 126 22.84 13.48 15.35
CA SER A 126 24.07 13.97 15.97
C SER A 126 24.28 13.43 17.39
N GLY A 127 23.33 12.67 17.95
CA GLY A 127 23.43 12.11 19.29
C GLY A 127 23.10 13.08 20.42
N ASN A 128 22.51 14.23 20.12
CA ASN A 128 22.19 15.28 21.11
C ASN A 128 20.88 15.02 21.85
N ILE A 129 20.02 14.12 21.33
CA ILE A 129 18.78 13.72 21.98
C ILE A 129 18.97 12.33 22.58
N PRO A 130 18.99 12.19 23.92
CA PRO A 130 19.01 10.88 24.55
C PRO A 130 17.65 10.23 24.32
N VAL A 131 17.67 9.04 23.69
CA VAL A 131 16.48 8.21 23.57
C VAL A 131 16.80 6.88 24.22
N ASP A 132 16.09 6.57 25.31
CA ASP A 132 16.28 5.31 26.02
C ASP A 132 15.92 4.15 25.08
N ALA A 133 16.95 3.44 24.63
CA ALA A 133 16.84 2.23 23.83
C ALA A 133 16.50 1.05 24.75
N THR A 134 15.31 1.07 25.33
CA THR A 134 14.73 -0.07 26.07
C THR A 134 13.41 -0.46 25.45
#